data_AF-A0A2V5P0D5-F1
#
_entry.id   AF-A0A2V5P0D5-F1
#
_cell.length_a   1.000
_cell.length_b   1.000
_cell.length_c   1.000
_cell.angle_alpha   90.00
_cell.angle_beta   90.00
_cell.angle_gamma   90.00
#
_symmetry.space_group_name_H-M   'P 1'
#
loop_
_entity.id
_entity.type
_entity.pdbx_description
1 polymer ?
#
loop_
_entity_poly.entity_id
_entity_poly.type
_entity_poly.pdbx_seq_one_letter_code
_entity_poly.pdbx_strand_id
1 'polypeptide(L)'
;MSSDALGFVWDLGNGNTSTAANPANTYSNAGSYTVVLTASSPGGTNTLARTNYVVVTNPPPPVADFVGAPTSGVAPLTVYFTNLSVGGLSYVWDFGDGGTSAGANPAKTYTNAGVFTVSLTAIGLSAPAEPTHLCCPTTWW
;
A
#
# COMPACT_ATOMS: atom_id res chain seq x y z
N MET A 1 42.40 -27.58 -2.57
CA MET A 1 41.79 -27.68 -1.23
C MET A 1 40.50 -26.88 -1.30
N SER A 2 39.35 -27.56 -1.29
CA SER A 2 38.01 -27.00 -1.48
C SER A 2 37.73 -25.90 -0.47
N SER A 3 37.47 -24.69 -0.96
CA SER A 3 37.09 -23.53 -0.15
C SER A 3 35.58 -23.45 0.05
N ASP A 4 34.93 -24.60 0.27
CA ASP A 4 33.48 -24.64 0.40
C ASP A 4 33.11 -24.26 1.83
N ALA A 5 32.32 -23.19 1.96
CA ALA A 5 31.76 -22.79 3.24
C ALA A 5 30.90 -23.95 3.81
N LEU A 6 31.13 -24.30 5.07
CA LEU A 6 30.40 -25.38 5.75
C LEU A 6 29.11 -24.88 6.42
N GLY A 7 28.91 -23.57 6.50
CA GLY A 7 27.68 -22.98 7.03
C GLY A 7 27.44 -21.56 6.52
N PHE A 8 26.17 -21.20 6.40
CA PHE A 8 25.70 -19.86 6.08
C PHE A 8 24.77 -19.39 7.18
N VAL A 9 24.83 -18.10 7.52
CA VAL A 9 23.86 -17.42 8.37
C VAL A 9 23.49 -16.13 7.67
N TRP A 10 22.22 -16.01 7.33
CA TRP A 10 21.61 -14.83 6.79
C TRP A 10 20.89 -14.09 7.93
N ASP A 11 21.14 -12.80 8.04
CA ASP A 11 20.28 -11.85 8.72
C ASP A 11 19.63 -10.99 7.64
N LEU A 12 18.30 -11.00 7.60
CA LEU A 12 17.52 -10.35 6.55
C LEU A 12 17.10 -8.93 6.94
N GLY A 13 17.51 -8.45 8.12
CA GLY A 13 17.25 -7.09 8.59
C GLY A 13 15.82 -6.84 9.05
N ASN A 14 14.93 -7.83 8.95
CA ASN A 14 13.55 -7.79 9.43
C ASN A 14 13.35 -8.59 10.73
N GLY A 15 14.44 -8.96 11.42
CA GLY A 15 14.45 -9.84 12.59
C GLY A 15 14.44 -11.33 12.27
N ASN A 16 14.30 -11.72 11.00
CA ASN A 16 14.43 -13.11 10.59
C ASN A 16 15.88 -13.44 10.24
N THR A 17 16.30 -14.65 10.62
CA THR A 17 17.57 -15.24 10.21
C THR A 17 17.35 -16.57 9.49
N SER A 18 18.29 -16.98 8.66
CA SER A 18 18.23 -18.27 7.96
C SER A 18 19.61 -18.91 7.83
N THR A 19 19.67 -20.23 7.92
CA THR A 19 20.89 -21.01 7.69
C THR A 19 20.93 -21.71 6.33
N ALA A 20 19.88 -21.54 5.52
CA ALA A 20 19.83 -22.10 4.18
C ALA A 20 20.85 -21.42 3.27
N ALA A 21 21.45 -22.17 2.34
CA ALA A 21 22.30 -21.60 1.30
C ALA A 21 21.51 -20.62 0.40
N ASN A 22 20.23 -20.93 0.14
CA ASN A 22 19.30 -20.09 -0.62
C ASN A 22 18.03 -19.85 0.22
N PRO A 23 17.99 -18.82 1.09
CA PRO A 23 16.82 -18.55 1.91
C PRO A 23 15.70 -17.88 1.11
N ALA A 24 14.46 -18.17 1.48
CA ALA A 24 13.29 -17.40 1.05
C ALA A 24 12.71 -16.66 2.27
N ASN A 25 12.28 -15.41 2.08
CA ASN A 25 11.69 -14.59 3.14
C ASN A 25 10.66 -13.63 2.57
N THR A 26 9.61 -13.40 3.35
CA THR A 26 8.55 -12.45 3.03
C THR A 26 8.68 -11.26 3.97
N TYR A 27 8.77 -10.06 3.39
CA TYR A 27 8.77 -8.81 4.13
C TYR A 27 7.36 -8.24 4.15
N SER A 28 6.72 -8.25 5.32
CA SER A 28 5.31 -7.86 5.47
C SER A 28 5.12 -6.36 5.67
N ASN A 29 6.17 -5.63 6.02
CA ASN A 29 6.12 -4.21 6.30
C ASN A 29 6.92 -3.44 5.25
N ALA A 30 6.44 -2.25 4.89
CA ALA A 30 7.25 -1.33 4.13
C ALA A 30 8.45 -0.89 4.96
N GLY A 31 9.57 -0.68 4.29
CA GLY A 31 10.84 -0.38 4.94
C GLY A 31 12.03 -0.68 4.04
N SER A 32 13.18 -0.19 4.46
CA SER A 32 14.47 -0.55 3.88
C SER A 32 15.17 -1.53 4.81
N TYR A 33 15.54 -2.70 4.28
CA TYR A 33 16.16 -3.77 5.04
C TYR A 33 17.62 -3.94 4.64
N THR A 34 18.49 -4.03 5.65
CA THR A 34 19.90 -4.36 5.48
C THR A 34 20.07 -5.87 5.59
N VAL A 35 20.63 -6.49 4.55
CA VAL A 35 20.84 -7.94 4.52
C VAL A 35 22.31 -8.24 4.80
N VAL A 36 22.56 -9.11 5.77
CA VAL A 36 23.89 -9.56 6.17
C VAL A 36 24.02 -11.06 5.96
N LEU A 37 25.04 -11.48 5.22
CA LEU A 37 25.41 -12.89 5.05
C LEU A 37 26.72 -13.14 5.78
N THR A 38 26.74 -14.13 6.66
CA THR A 38 27.95 -14.67 7.28
C THR A 38 28.17 -16.09 6.79
N ALA A 39 29.29 -16.33 6.11
CA ALA A 39 29.73 -17.64 5.68
C ALA A 39 30.83 -18.15 6.61
N SER A 40 30.75 -19.41 7.03
CA SER A 40 31.66 -20.03 7.99
C SER A 40 32.30 -21.29 7.42
N SER A 41 33.60 -21.43 7.66
CA SER A 41 34.39 -22.61 7.29
C SER A 41 35.40 -22.94 8.41
N PRO A 42 36.07 -24.11 8.40
CA PRO A 42 37.11 -24.43 9.37
C PRO A 42 38.29 -23.44 9.34
N GLY A 43 38.46 -22.71 8.23
CA GLY A 43 39.47 -21.66 8.08
C GLY A 43 39.06 -20.29 8.58
N GLY A 44 37.82 -20.12 9.07
CA GLY A 44 37.30 -18.86 9.59
C GLY A 44 35.95 -18.45 8.99
N THR A 45 35.52 -17.25 9.33
CA THR A 45 34.25 -16.65 8.91
C THR A 45 34.47 -15.42 8.04
N ASN A 46 33.53 -15.15 7.13
CA ASN A 46 33.50 -13.92 6.34
C ASN A 46 32.07 -13.37 6.31
N THR A 47 31.93 -12.05 6.45
CA THR A 47 30.63 -11.38 6.54
C THR A 47 30.50 -10.32 5.45
N LEU A 48 29.38 -10.35 4.74
CA LEU A 48 29.00 -9.36 3.74
C LEU A 48 27.69 -8.70 4.15
N ALA A 49 27.70 -7.37 4.29
CA ALA A 49 26.51 -6.58 4.55
C ALA A 49 26.14 -5.74 3.33
N ARG A 50 24.86 -5.74 2.96
CA ARG A 50 24.29 -4.84 1.95
C ARG A 50 23.22 -3.97 2.60
N THR A 51 23.54 -2.69 2.77
CA THR A 51 22.66 -1.69 3.37
C THR A 51 21.56 -1.28 2.40
N ASN A 52 20.32 -1.13 2.89
CA ASN A 52 19.13 -0.77 2.09
C ASN A 52 18.98 -1.64 0.83
N TYR A 53 19.30 -2.93 0.94
CA TYR A 53 19.34 -3.83 -0.20
C TYR A 53 17.94 -4.24 -0.67
N VAL A 54 17.03 -4.40 0.28
CA VAL A 54 15.61 -4.68 -0.03
C VAL A 54 14.80 -3.47 0.41
N VAL A 55 14.09 -2.88 -0.55
CA VAL A 55 13.17 -1.76 -0.30
C VAL A 55 11.76 -2.26 -0.59
N VAL A 56 10.94 -2.29 0.46
CA VAL A 56 9.52 -2.66 0.37
C VAL A 56 8.71 -1.39 0.52
N THR A 57 7.83 -1.12 -0.44
CA THR A 57 7.00 0.07 -0.47
C THR A 57 5.54 -0.28 -0.29
N ASN A 58 4.78 0.63 0.34
CA ASN A 58 3.32 0.52 0.38
C ASN A 58 2.73 0.74 -1.03
N PRO A 59 1.55 0.16 -1.32
CA PRO A 59 0.81 0.50 -2.53
C PRO A 59 0.47 2.00 -2.54
N PRO A 60 0.43 2.63 -3.73
CA PRO A 60 0.05 4.04 -3.83
C PRO A 60 -1.39 4.25 -3.33
N PRO A 61 -1.70 5.44 -2.78
CA PRO A 61 -3.06 5.76 -2.38
C PRO A 61 -4.01 5.77 -3.59
N PRO A 62 -5.31 5.49 -3.38
CA PRO A 62 -6.29 5.58 -4.45
C PRO A 62 -6.42 7.01 -4.96
N VAL A 63 -6.59 7.17 -6.26
CA VAL A 63 -6.90 8.44 -6.91
C VAL A 63 -8.35 8.37 -7.38
N ALA A 64 -9.23 9.16 -6.77
CA ALA A 64 -10.64 9.19 -7.12
C ALA A 64 -10.88 9.99 -8.41
N ASP A 65 -11.63 9.42 -9.33
CA ASP A 65 -12.06 10.09 -10.56
C ASP A 65 -13.39 9.50 -11.06
N PHE A 66 -14.21 10.33 -11.70
CA PHE A 66 -15.48 9.90 -12.26
C PHE A 66 -16.02 10.82 -13.35
N VAL A 67 -16.92 10.25 -14.16
CA VAL A 67 -17.75 10.99 -15.11
C VAL A 67 -19.22 10.65 -14.89
N GLY A 68 -20.12 11.57 -15.22
CA GLY A 68 -21.56 11.38 -15.15
C GLY A 68 -22.24 11.87 -16.42
N ALA A 69 -23.24 11.14 -16.91
CA ALA A 69 -24.03 11.56 -18.06
C ALA A 69 -25.51 11.09 -17.94
N PRO A 70 -26.48 11.93 -18.31
CA PRO A 70 -26.37 13.37 -18.61
C PRO A 70 -26.12 14.23 -17.34
N THR A 71 -25.56 15.44 -17.48
CA THR A 71 -25.33 16.37 -16.35
C THR A 71 -26.42 17.44 -16.17
N SER A 72 -27.38 17.50 -17.10
CA SER A 72 -28.50 18.45 -17.07
C SER A 72 -29.72 17.89 -17.80
N GLY A 73 -30.91 18.30 -17.39
CA GLY A 73 -32.16 17.86 -17.99
C GLY A 73 -33.38 18.26 -17.17
N VAL A 74 -34.55 17.76 -17.55
CA VAL A 74 -35.81 17.97 -16.82
C VAL A 74 -35.96 16.88 -15.78
N ALA A 75 -36.39 17.26 -14.57
CA ALA A 75 -36.70 16.29 -13.53
C ALA A 75 -37.97 15.48 -13.88
N PRO A 76 -38.02 14.16 -13.63
CA PRO A 76 -36.96 13.34 -13.04
C PRO A 76 -35.84 13.02 -14.03
N LEU A 77 -34.59 13.25 -13.62
CA LEU A 77 -33.40 13.00 -14.44
C LEU A 77 -32.59 11.83 -13.87
N THR A 78 -32.40 10.78 -14.67
CA THR A 78 -31.50 9.68 -14.33
C THR A 78 -30.11 9.96 -14.89
N VAL A 79 -29.12 10.01 -14.01
CA VAL A 79 -27.70 10.18 -14.33
C VAL A 79 -26.97 8.87 -14.09
N TYR A 80 -26.18 8.45 -15.08
CA TYR A 80 -25.32 7.28 -14.99
C TYR A 80 -23.91 7.74 -14.64
N PHE A 81 -23.37 7.25 -13.54
CA PHE A 81 -22.02 7.54 -13.11
C PHE A 81 -21.08 6.40 -13.49
N THR A 82 -19.93 6.76 -14.04
CA THR A 82 -18.83 5.84 -14.34
C THR A 82 -17.63 6.21 -13.49
N ASN A 83 -17.14 5.26 -12.73
CA ASN A 83 -15.95 5.41 -11.91
C ASN A 83 -14.69 5.21 -12.74
N LEU A 84 -13.79 6.19 -12.68
CA LEU A 84 -12.48 6.18 -13.35
C LEU A 84 -11.32 6.14 -12.33
N SER A 85 -11.63 5.89 -11.06
CA SER A 85 -10.66 5.88 -9.97
C SER A 85 -9.60 4.80 -10.19
N VAL A 86 -8.38 5.12 -9.79
CA VAL A 86 -7.23 4.20 -9.85
C VAL A 86 -6.85 3.78 -8.43
N GLY A 87 -6.64 2.49 -8.19
CA GLY A 87 -6.21 1.95 -6.89
C GLY A 87 -7.31 1.85 -5.83
N GLY A 88 -8.56 2.14 -6.16
CA GLY A 88 -9.73 1.91 -5.29
C GLY A 88 -10.18 0.45 -5.29
N LEU A 89 -10.52 -0.07 -4.12
CA LEU A 89 -11.12 -1.40 -3.91
C LEU A 89 -12.61 -1.31 -3.58
N SER A 90 -13.02 -0.24 -2.90
CA SER A 90 -14.42 0.06 -2.61
C SER A 90 -14.70 1.55 -2.79
N TYR A 91 -15.98 1.88 -2.92
CA TYR A 91 -16.43 3.21 -3.33
C TYR A 91 -17.59 3.66 -2.47
N VAL A 92 -17.61 4.96 -2.16
CA VAL A 92 -18.75 5.62 -1.53
C VAL A 92 -19.10 6.83 -2.37
N TRP A 93 -20.31 6.82 -2.90
CA TRP A 93 -20.91 7.93 -3.62
C TRP A 93 -21.83 8.71 -2.70
N ASP A 94 -21.73 10.03 -2.76
CA ASP A 94 -22.72 10.96 -2.25
C ASP A 94 -23.23 11.78 -3.43
N PHE A 95 -24.53 11.71 -3.69
CA PHE A 95 -25.16 12.38 -4.83
C PHE A 95 -25.57 13.83 -4.52
N GLY A 96 -25.36 14.32 -3.30
CA GLY A 96 -25.68 15.69 -2.89
C GLY A 96 -27.18 15.94 -2.64
N ASP A 97 -28.03 14.93 -2.82
CA ASP A 97 -29.47 14.95 -2.52
C ASP A 97 -29.82 14.13 -1.26
N GLY A 98 -28.80 13.70 -0.51
CA GLY A 98 -28.92 12.80 0.64
C GLY A 98 -28.90 11.31 0.29
N GLY A 99 -28.90 10.95 -1.00
CA GLY A 99 -28.72 9.57 -1.44
C GLY A 99 -27.25 9.18 -1.57
N THR A 100 -26.95 7.92 -1.27
CA THR A 100 -25.61 7.35 -1.39
C THR A 100 -25.59 6.04 -2.17
N SER A 101 -24.41 5.60 -2.61
CA SER A 101 -24.22 4.27 -3.21
C SER A 101 -22.84 3.71 -2.92
N ALA A 102 -22.73 2.38 -2.87
CA ALA A 102 -21.47 1.65 -2.82
C ALA A 102 -21.13 0.95 -4.14
N GLY A 103 -21.96 1.14 -5.18
CA GLY A 103 -21.74 0.53 -6.49
C GLY A 103 -20.53 1.13 -7.21
N ALA A 104 -19.84 0.33 -8.03
CA ALA A 104 -18.75 0.85 -8.85
C ALA A 104 -19.25 1.88 -9.88
N ASN A 105 -20.35 1.59 -10.58
CA ASN A 105 -20.94 2.48 -11.59
C ASN A 105 -22.45 2.62 -11.33
N PRO A 106 -22.86 3.47 -10.36
CA PRO A 106 -24.27 3.58 -9.99
C PRO A 106 -25.06 4.43 -10.98
N ALA A 107 -26.37 4.18 -11.03
CA ALA A 107 -27.34 5.09 -11.62
C ALA A 107 -28.12 5.78 -10.51
N LYS A 108 -28.36 7.09 -10.65
CA LYS A 108 -29.12 7.90 -9.70
C LYS A 108 -30.17 8.73 -10.41
N THR A 109 -31.40 8.67 -9.91
CA THR A 109 -32.51 9.50 -10.39
C THR A 109 -32.76 10.66 -9.44
N TYR A 110 -32.66 11.89 -9.95
CA TYR A 110 -33.00 13.11 -9.24
C TYR A 110 -34.45 13.48 -9.56
N THR A 111 -35.34 13.37 -8.59
CA THR A 111 -36.78 13.65 -8.76
C THR A 111 -37.13 15.13 -8.67
N ASN A 112 -36.27 15.92 -8.02
CA ASN A 112 -36.48 17.34 -7.79
C ASN A 112 -35.49 18.15 -8.64
N ALA A 113 -35.94 19.27 -9.18
CA ALA A 113 -35.05 20.21 -9.85
C ALA A 113 -34.10 20.85 -8.83
N GLY A 114 -32.82 20.98 -9.20
CA GLY A 114 -31.78 21.52 -8.34
C GLY A 114 -30.39 21.33 -8.92
N VAL A 115 -29.40 21.96 -8.28
CA VAL A 115 -27.98 21.71 -8.53
C VAL A 115 -27.46 20.83 -7.41
N PHE A 116 -26.94 19.66 -7.77
CA PHE A 116 -26.46 18.66 -6.82
C PHE A 116 -24.95 18.49 -6.97
N THR A 117 -24.24 18.54 -5.85
CA THR A 117 -22.78 18.33 -5.82
C THR A 117 -22.52 16.85 -5.55
N VAL A 118 -21.97 16.15 -6.54
CA VAL A 118 -21.65 14.73 -6.42
C VAL A 118 -20.21 14.58 -5.94
N SER A 119 -20.00 13.68 -4.97
CA SER A 119 -18.66 13.31 -4.52
C SER A 119 -18.48 11.79 -4.54
N LEU A 120 -17.25 11.38 -4.84
CA LEU A 120 -16.81 9.98 -4.85
C LEU A 120 -15.62 9.85 -3.90
N THR A 121 -15.73 8.92 -2.95
CA THR A 121 -14.61 8.47 -2.12
C THR A 121 -14.19 7.08 -2.59
N ALA A 122 -12.96 6.97 -3.10
CA ALA A 122 -12.33 5.69 -3.41
C ALA A 122 -11.49 5.22 -2.22
N ILE A 123 -11.71 3.98 -1.77
CA ILE A 123 -11.02 3.38 -0.63
C ILE A 123 -10.12 2.27 -1.17
N GLY A 124 -8.81 2.45 -1.05
CA GLY A 124 -7.79 1.49 -1.48
C GLY A 124 -7.24 0.68 -0.31
N LEU A 125 -6.15 -0.05 -0.56
CA LEU A 125 -5.36 -0.65 0.51
C LEU A 125 -4.79 0.48 1.37
N SER A 126 -5.14 0.51 2.66
CA SER A 126 -4.47 1.40 3.60
C SER A 126 -3.03 0.93 3.75
N ALA A 127 -2.06 1.82 3.56
CA ALA A 127 -0.75 1.62 4.13
C ALA A 127 -0.93 1.34 5.64
N PRO A 128 -0.28 0.30 6.22
CA PRO A 128 -0.20 0.22 7.67
C PRO A 128 0.34 1.57 8.16
N ALA A 129 -0.30 2.14 9.18
CA ALA A 129 0.10 3.43 9.72
C ALA A 129 1.62 3.41 9.93
N GLU A 130 2.33 4.35 9.30
CA GLU A 130 3.74 4.58 9.59
C GLU A 130 3.85 4.61 11.12
N PRO A 131 4.69 3.77 11.75
CA PRO A 131 4.87 3.85 13.19
C PRO A 131 5.30 5.28 13.44
N THR A 132 4.47 6.02 14.19
CA THR A 132 4.78 7.39 14.59
C THR A 132 6.19 7.33 15.15
N HIS A 133 7.13 7.98 14.45
CA HIS A 133 8.49 8.07 14.91
C HIS A 133 8.39 8.88 16.20
N LEU A 134 8.29 8.17 17.33
CA LEU A 134 8.43 8.70 18.67
C LEU A 134 9.85 9.23 18.70
N CYS A 135 9.99 10.48 18.29
CA CYS A 135 11.23 11.22 18.32
C CYS A 135 11.67 11.17 19.78
N CYS A 136 12.71 10.38 20.04
CA CYS A 136 13.35 10.25 21.34
C CYS A 136 13.69 11.67 21.83
N PRO A 137 13.29 12.09 23.04
CA PRO A 137 13.80 13.33 23.58
C PRO A 137 15.30 13.14 23.82
N THR A 138 16.10 13.80 23.01
CA THR A 138 17.52 13.98 23.25
C THR A 138 17.65 14.82 24.51
N THR A 139 17.92 14.19 25.64
CA THR A 139 18.60 14.86 26.75
C THR A 139 19.66 13.94 27.32
N TRP A 140 20.90 14.26 26.96
CA TRP A 140 22.11 13.80 27.62
C TRP A 140 22.18 14.37 29.04
N TRP A 141 22.38 13.49 30.02
CA TRP A 141 23.14 13.76 31.25
C TRP A 141 23.71 12.45 31.78
#